data_AF-A0A7X7HTI1-F1
#
_entry.id   AF-A0A7X7HTI1-F1
#
_cell.length_a   1.000
_cell.length_b   1.000
_cell.length_c   1.000
_cell.angle_alpha   90.00
_cell.angle_beta   90.00
_cell.angle_gamma   90.00
#
_symmetry.space_group_name_H-M   'P 1'
#
loop_
_entity.id
_entity.type
_entity.pdbx_description
1 polymer ?
#
loop_
_entity_poly.entity_id
_entity_poly.type
_entity_poly.pdbx_seq_one_letter_code
_entity_poly.pdbx_strand_id
1 'polypeptide(L)' 'MLAELTLPEGVELVRTTPAFTAETVPDGLLRAHKVAVGVWGRLRVLDGTVTFVAEESGERRTLGPGE' A
#
# COMPACT_ATOMS: atom_id res chain seq x y z
N MET A 1 19.64 7.85 -2.20
CA MET A 1 18.69 8.08 -3.30
C MET A 1 18.02 6.74 -3.56
N LEU A 2 16.89 6.47 -2.93
CA LEU A 2 16.15 5.22 -3.18
C LEU A 2 15.36 5.41 -4.48
N ALA A 3 15.44 4.45 -5.38
CA ALA A 3 14.78 4.47 -6.68
C ALA A 3 13.26 4.64 -6.53
N GLU A 4 12.64 5.37 -7.45
CA GLU A 4 11.19 5.39 -7.59
C GLU A 4 10.68 3.95 -7.71
N LEU A 5 9.80 3.54 -6.79
CA LEU A 5 9.17 2.23 -6.85
C LEU A 5 8.04 2.26 -7.87
N THR A 6 8.36 1.88 -9.11
CA THR A 6 7.36 1.72 -10.17
C THR A 6 6.85 0.28 -10.20
N LEU A 7 5.58 0.12 -10.58
CA LEU A 7 5.06 -1.21 -10.91
C LEU A 7 5.83 -1.78 -12.10
N PRO A 8 6.04 -3.11 -12.15
CA PRO A 8 6.61 -3.75 -13.34
C PRO A 8 5.73 -3.51 -14.58
N GLU A 9 6.35 -3.54 -15.75
CA GLU A 9 5.61 -3.50 -17.01
C GLU A 9 4.74 -4.75 -17.19
N GLY A 10 3.63 -4.60 -17.92
CA GLY A 10 2.74 -5.71 -18.25
C GLY A 10 1.85 -6.20 -17.12
N VAL A 11 1.84 -5.55 -15.94
CA VAL A 11 0.86 -5.86 -14.90
C VAL A 11 -0.53 -5.36 -15.31
N GLU A 12 -1.55 -6.16 -14.99
CA GLU A 12 -2.96 -5.82 -15.21
C GLU A 12 -3.69 -5.60 -13.87
N LEU A 13 -4.71 -4.72 -13.88
CA LEU A 13 -5.52 -4.47 -12.70
C LEU A 13 -6.43 -5.67 -12.41
N VAL A 14 -6.20 -6.33 -11.27
CA VAL A 14 -7.01 -7.48 -10.84
C VAL A 14 -8.15 -7.11 -9.89
N ARG A 15 -7.97 -6.07 -9.05
CA ARG A 15 -8.95 -5.63 -8.06
C ARG A 15 -8.63 -4.24 -7.53
N THR A 16 -9.67 -3.47 -7.21
CA THR A 16 -9.60 -2.22 -6.45
C THR A 16 -10.46 -2.34 -5.20
N THR A 17 -9.96 -1.88 -4.05
CA THR A 17 -10.77 -1.77 -2.83
C THR A 17 -11.58 -0.48 -2.85
N PRO A 18 -12.63 -0.35 -2.03
CA PRO A 18 -13.17 0.96 -1.69
C PRO A 18 -12.08 1.88 -1.10
N ALA A 19 -12.36 3.18 -1.07
CA ALA A 19 -11.58 4.11 -0.27
C ALA A 19 -11.87 3.86 1.23
N PHE A 20 -10.82 3.92 2.04
CA PHE A 20 -10.91 3.77 3.49
C PHE A 20 -10.49 5.04 4.19
N THR A 21 -11.02 5.24 5.39
CA THR A 21 -10.59 6.25 6.36
C THR A 21 -10.00 5.55 7.58
N ALA A 22 -9.52 6.32 8.55
CA ALA A 22 -9.11 5.77 9.85
C ALA A 22 -10.25 5.01 10.57
N GLU A 23 -11.52 5.31 10.26
CA GLU A 23 -12.70 4.71 10.89
C GLU A 23 -13.23 3.49 10.13
N THR A 24 -13.02 3.43 8.82
CA THR A 24 -13.60 2.40 7.95
C THR A 24 -12.59 1.37 7.43
N VAL A 25 -11.30 1.57 7.71
CA VAL A 25 -10.26 0.62 7.32
C VAL A 25 -10.50 -0.74 8.01
N PRO A 26 -10.49 -1.86 7.27
CA PRO A 26 -10.60 -3.17 7.89
C PRO A 26 -9.40 -3.46 8.79
N ASP A 27 -9.64 -3.99 10.00
CA ASP A 27 -8.57 -4.32 10.95
C ASP A 27 -7.50 -5.25 10.38
N GLY A 28 -7.84 -6.07 9.38
CA GLY A 28 -6.89 -6.95 8.71
C GLY A 28 -5.76 -6.19 8.01
N LEU A 29 -6.03 -4.97 7.50
CA LEU A 29 -5.02 -4.13 6.86
C LEU A 29 -4.11 -3.40 7.86
N LEU A 30 -4.55 -3.27 9.12
CA LEU A 30 -3.77 -2.69 10.21
C LEU A 30 -2.83 -3.70 10.89
N ARG A 31 -2.87 -4.97 10.47
CA ARG A 31 -2.01 -6.05 10.95
C ARG A 31 -1.06 -6.50 9.84
N ALA A 32 -0.02 -7.26 10.23
CA ALA A 32 0.87 -7.91 9.28
C ALA A 32 0.07 -8.79 8.31
N HIS A 33 0.14 -8.49 7.02
CA HIS A 33 -0.55 -9.22 5.97
C HIS A 33 0.30 -9.24 4.69
N LYS A 34 -0.10 -10.10 3.74
CA LYS A 34 0.56 -10.23 2.43
C LYS A 34 -0.50 -10.16 1.33
N VAL A 35 -0.10 -9.62 0.18
CA VAL A 35 -0.86 -9.78 -1.05
C VAL A 35 -0.72 -11.22 -1.57
N ALA A 36 -1.62 -11.62 -2.46
CA ALA A 36 -1.57 -12.94 -3.07
C ALA A 36 -0.28 -13.13 -3.89
N VAL A 37 0.17 -14.38 -4.03
CA VAL A 37 1.34 -14.72 -4.86
C VAL A 37 1.10 -14.26 -6.30
N GLY A 38 2.10 -13.60 -6.89
CA GLY A 38 2.02 -13.06 -8.25
C GLY A 38 1.24 -11.75 -8.39
N VAL A 39 0.82 -11.14 -7.27
CA VAL A 39 0.09 -9.85 -7.27
C VAL A 39 0.95 -8.76 -6.67
N TRP A 40 0.92 -7.58 -7.29
CA TRP A 40 1.48 -6.36 -6.72
C TRP A 40 0.40 -5.55 -6.00
N GLY A 41 0.73 -5.06 -4.80
CA GLY A 41 -0.09 -4.08 -4.09
C GLY A 41 0.32 -2.66 -4.48
N ARG A 42 -0.64 -1.82 -4.87
CA ARG A 42 -0.45 -0.38 -5.02
C ARG A 42 -1.29 0.36 -3.98
N LEU A 43 -0.64 0.94 -3.00
CA LEU A 43 -1.26 1.82 -2.02
C LEU A 43 -1.27 3.25 -2.59
N ARG A 44 -2.43 3.90 -2.60
CA ARG A 44 -2.56 5.32 -2.93
C ARG A 44 -3.22 6.04 -1.76
N VAL A 45 -2.60 7.11 -1.29
CA VAL A 45 -3.21 8.01 -0.31
C VAL A 45 -3.99 9.07 -1.08
N LEU A 46 -5.27 9.22 -0.77
CA LEU A 46 -6.14 10.22 -1.41
C LEU A 46 -6.10 11.55 -0.66
N ASP A 47 -6.06 11.49 0.68
CA ASP A 47 -5.96 12.63 1.58
C ASP A 47 -5.29 12.21 2.90
N GLY A 48 -4.71 13.16 3.63
CA GLY A 48 -4.00 12.90 4.88
C GLY A 48 -2.70 12.13 4.70
N THR A 49 -2.36 11.27 5.68
CA THR A 49 -1.11 10.50 5.67
C THR A 49 -1.31 9.07 6.14
N VAL A 50 -0.57 8.13 5.56
CA VAL A 50 -0.50 6.73 5.99
C VAL A 50 0.95 6.37 6.34
N THR A 51 1.13 5.69 7.47
CA THR A 51 2.41 5.06 7.81
C THR A 51 2.40 3.62 7.31
N PHE A 52 3.13 3.34 6.24
CA PHE A 52 3.36 1.99 5.73
C PHE A 52 4.54 1.35 6.47
N VAL A 53 4.35 0.11 6.93
CA VAL A 53 5.37 -0.66 7.65
C VAL A 53 5.64 -1.95 6.88
N ALA A 54 6.88 -2.13 6.43
CA ALA A 54 7.34 -3.37 5.81
C ALA A 54 7.85 -4.31 6.91
N GLU A 55 6.94 -5.13 7.46
CA GLU A 55 7.20 -5.99 8.63
C GLU A 55 8.49 -6.83 8.56
N GLU A 56 8.84 -7.36 7.38
CA GLU A 56 10.05 -8.19 7.21
C GLU A 56 11.35 -7.40 7.40
N SER A 57 11.38 -6.13 7.00
CA SER A 57 12.56 -5.27 7.10
C SER A 57 12.51 -4.31 8.29
N GLY A 58 11.33 -4.11 8.88
CA GLY A 58 11.06 -3.07 9.86
C GLY A 58 11.05 -1.64 9.29
N GLU A 59 11.23 -1.48 7.97
CA GLU A 59 11.20 -0.18 7.31
C GLU A 59 9.83 0.48 7.48
N ARG A 60 9.84 1.79 7.75
CA ARG A 60 8.65 2.61 7.87
C ARG A 60 8.70 3.76 6.88
N ARG A 61 7.60 4.00 6.19
CA ARG A 61 7.44 5.14 5.27
C ARG A 61 6.16 5.86 5.58
N THR A 62 6.23 7.18 5.63
CA THR A 62 5.04 8.03 5.67
C THR A 62 4.72 8.44 4.24
N LEU A 63 3.48 8.20 3.83
CA LEU A 63 2.96 8.48 2.50
C LEU A 63 1.87 9.54 2.61
N GLY A 64 1.93 10.55 1.76
CA GLY A 64 0.90 11.57 1.55
C GLY A 64 0.25 11.45 0.17
N PRO A 65 -0.63 12.39 -0.19
CA PRO A 65 -1.36 12.33 -1.44
C PRO A 65 -0.44 12.47 -2.66
N GLY A 66 -0.61 11.61 -3.65
CA GLY A 66 0.14 11.63 -4.90
C GLY A 66 1.45 10.83 -4.90
N GLU A 67 1.83 10.25 -3.76
CA GLU A 67 2.95 9.30 -3.63
C GLU A 67 2.54 7.85 -3.96
#